data_AF-A0A925T6C7-F1
#
_entry.id   AF-A0A925T6C7-F1
#
_cell.length_a   1.000
_cell.length_b   1.000
_cell.length_c   1.000
_cell.angle_alpha   90.00
_cell.angle_beta   90.00
_cell.angle_gamma   90.00
#
_symmetry.space_group_name_H-M   'P 1'
#
loop_
_entity.id
_entity.type
_entity.pdbx_description
1 polymer ?
#
loop_
_entity_poly.entity_id
_entity_poly.type
_entity_poly.pdbx_seq_one_letter_code
_entity_poly.pdbx_strand_id
1 'polypeptide(L)'
;MTLKNFPGLLLIAFALLTSSCKKDNEDKKENYYVKIKIDGTWVTWTKVAGELGQDLGDATKTNLTIAGSDDASKTVFDFSLQVEDTKISIGTYKSVDYFMPISYVTGAGTSDPTFYTDSYIDSGGDSEYTLTLTSITDKTVSGKFTGNFLVDLNNEKTIDITEGEFVVPRIR
;
A
#
# COMPACT_ATOMS: atom_id res chain seq x y z
N MET A 1 -80.61 18.82 31.85
CA MET A 1 -79.52 19.36 31.01
C MET A 1 -78.73 18.18 30.47
N THR A 2 -78.49 18.16 29.16
CA THR A 2 -78.34 17.01 28.26
C THR A 2 -77.01 16.23 28.35
N LEU A 3 -77.11 14.90 28.34
CA LEU A 3 -76.05 13.92 27.98
C LEU A 3 -75.54 14.17 26.55
N LYS A 4 -74.22 14.08 26.33
CA LYS A 4 -73.63 13.79 25.00
C LYS A 4 -72.31 12.98 25.09
N ASN A 5 -72.41 11.76 24.57
CA ASN A 5 -71.54 11.11 23.57
C ASN A 5 -70.13 10.63 23.96
N PHE A 6 -70.03 9.32 24.22
CA PHE A 6 -68.93 8.43 23.79
C PHE A 6 -69.38 7.77 22.48
N PRO A 7 -68.58 7.77 21.39
CA PRO A 7 -67.85 6.53 21.06
C PRO A 7 -66.56 6.72 20.22
N GLY A 8 -65.66 5.74 20.29
CA GLY A 8 -64.53 5.52 19.37
C GLY A 8 -63.69 4.39 19.93
N LEU A 9 -63.87 3.11 19.56
CA LEU A 9 -63.82 2.42 18.26
C LEU A 9 -62.39 2.36 17.64
N LEU A 10 -62.00 1.13 17.28
CA LEU A 10 -60.79 0.64 16.61
C LEU A 10 -59.53 0.50 17.49
N LEU A 11 -59.05 -0.69 17.89
CA LEU A 11 -58.93 -2.02 17.25
C LEU A 11 -57.84 -2.08 16.17
N ILE A 12 -56.64 -2.45 16.64
CA ILE A 12 -55.61 -3.35 16.07
C ILE A 12 -55.36 -3.27 14.56
N ALA A 13 -54.15 -2.85 14.19
CA ALA A 13 -53.47 -3.35 12.99
C ALA A 13 -51.96 -3.42 13.23
N PHE A 14 -51.55 -4.59 13.72
CA PHE A 14 -50.21 -5.12 13.72
C PHE A 14 -49.80 -5.37 12.27
N ALA A 15 -49.25 -4.37 11.58
CA ALA A 15 -48.61 -4.54 10.29
C ALA A 15 -47.10 -4.53 10.49
N LEU A 16 -46.58 -5.74 10.60
CA LEU A 16 -45.19 -6.13 10.45
C LEU A 16 -44.58 -5.43 9.23
N LEU A 17 -43.92 -4.29 9.44
CA LEU A 17 -42.89 -3.85 8.50
C LEU A 17 -41.68 -4.73 8.77
N THR A 18 -41.68 -5.88 8.09
CA THR A 18 -40.50 -6.69 7.88
C THR A 18 -39.43 -5.79 7.27
N SER A 19 -38.53 -5.31 8.14
CA SER A 19 -37.26 -4.75 7.73
C SER A 19 -36.52 -5.84 6.96
N SER A 20 -36.72 -5.84 5.64
CA SER A 20 -35.84 -6.51 4.69
C SER A 20 -34.52 -5.75 4.73
N CYS A 21 -33.74 -6.01 5.79
CA CYS A 21 -32.31 -5.79 5.75
C CYS A 21 -31.80 -6.72 4.66
N LYS A 22 -31.66 -6.18 3.44
CA LYS A 22 -30.65 -6.67 2.52
C LYS A 22 -29.34 -6.57 3.29
N LYS A 23 -28.90 -7.71 3.80
CA LYS A 23 -27.52 -7.90 4.20
C LYS A 23 -26.78 -7.90 2.88
N ASP A 24 -26.43 -6.70 2.41
CA ASP A 24 -25.44 -6.55 1.37
C ASP A 24 -24.21 -7.26 1.93
N ASN A 25 -23.95 -8.46 1.41
CA ASN A 25 -22.62 -9.04 1.45
C ASN A 25 -21.79 -8.11 0.58
N GLU A 26 -21.40 -6.96 1.14
CA GLU A 26 -20.13 -6.35 0.79
C GLU A 26 -19.09 -7.40 1.17
N ASP A 27 -18.78 -8.27 0.20
CA ASP A 27 -17.49 -8.93 0.18
C ASP A 27 -16.48 -7.84 0.52
N LYS A 28 -15.87 -7.94 1.71
CA LYS A 28 -14.89 -6.97 2.19
C LYS A 28 -13.80 -6.93 1.15
N LYS A 29 -13.90 -5.98 0.22
CA LYS A 29 -12.90 -5.74 -0.80
C LYS A 29 -11.67 -5.35 0.00
N GLU A 30 -10.70 -6.26 0.10
CA GLU A 30 -9.48 -5.97 0.82
C GLU A 30 -8.88 -4.72 0.17
N ASN A 31 -8.84 -3.62 0.93
CA ASN A 31 -8.38 -2.33 0.43
C ASN A 31 -6.86 -2.36 0.38
N TYR A 32 -6.33 -3.01 -0.65
CA TYR A 32 -4.89 -3.02 -0.90
C TYR A 32 -4.43 -1.68 -1.47
N TYR A 33 -3.31 -1.19 -0.97
CA TYR A 33 -2.72 0.06 -1.43
C TYR A 33 -1.23 0.13 -1.13
N VAL A 34 -0.58 1.00 -1.90
CA VAL A 34 0.71 1.59 -1.59
C VAL A 34 0.52 3.08 -1.67
N LYS A 35 0.88 3.80 -0.61
CA LYS A 35 0.73 5.24 -0.51
C LYS A 35 2.05 5.84 -0.05
N ILE A 36 2.58 6.80 -0.80
CA ILE A 36 3.85 7.48 -0.48
C ILE A 36 3.72 8.99 -0.65
N LYS A 37 4.58 9.74 0.04
CA LYS A 37 4.61 11.21 0.01
C LYS A 37 5.78 11.67 -0.85
N ILE A 38 5.48 12.09 -2.08
CA ILE A 38 6.44 12.59 -3.08
C ILE A 38 6.39 14.12 -3.07
N ASP A 39 7.51 14.79 -2.81
CA ASP A 39 7.61 16.26 -2.74
C ASP A 39 6.50 16.89 -1.86
N GLY A 40 6.26 16.26 -0.71
CA GLY A 40 5.23 16.67 0.26
C GLY A 40 3.79 16.28 -0.11
N THR A 41 3.54 15.71 -1.29
CA THR A 41 2.22 15.32 -1.79
C THR A 41 2.01 13.82 -1.71
N TRP A 42 0.87 13.39 -1.17
CA TRP A 42 0.51 11.98 -1.12
C TRP A 42 0.04 11.46 -2.48
N VAL A 43 0.70 10.40 -2.96
CA VAL A 43 0.29 9.58 -4.10
C VAL A 43 -0.17 8.23 -3.57
N THR A 44 -1.25 7.67 -4.13
CA THR A 44 -1.81 6.38 -3.70
C THR A 44 -2.13 5.53 -4.91
N TRP A 45 -1.64 4.29 -4.89
CA TRP A 45 -1.94 3.26 -5.88
C TRP A 45 -2.74 2.13 -5.25
N THR A 46 -3.72 1.62 -5.97
CA THR A 46 -4.57 0.48 -5.58
C THR A 46 -4.32 -0.76 -6.44
N LYS A 47 -3.68 -0.60 -7.60
CA LYS A 47 -3.08 -1.69 -8.37
C LYS A 47 -1.72 -1.99 -7.77
N VAL A 48 -1.69 -2.98 -6.87
CA VAL A 48 -0.51 -3.28 -6.04
C VAL A 48 -0.24 -4.78 -5.98
N ALA A 49 1.02 -5.12 -5.72
CA ALA A 49 1.49 -6.49 -5.59
C ALA A 49 2.54 -6.58 -4.47
N GLY A 50 2.53 -7.69 -3.74
CA GLY A 50 3.56 -8.07 -2.78
C GLY A 50 4.03 -9.50 -3.04
N GLU A 51 5.31 -9.68 -3.31
CA GLU A 51 5.94 -11.00 -3.37
C GLU A 51 6.81 -11.20 -2.13
N LEU A 52 6.56 -12.25 -1.36
CA LEU A 52 7.38 -12.61 -0.20
C LEU A 52 7.77 -14.08 -0.28
N GLY A 53 9.04 -14.37 -0.45
CA GLY A 53 9.48 -15.76 -0.42
C GLY A 53 10.98 -15.92 -0.62
N GLN A 54 11.43 -17.17 -0.53
CA GLN A 54 12.84 -17.49 -0.75
C GLN A 54 13.29 -16.99 -2.13
N ASP A 55 14.51 -16.50 -2.21
CA ASP A 55 15.11 -16.17 -3.49
C ASP A 55 15.18 -17.43 -4.38
N LEU A 56 14.82 -17.29 -5.66
CA LEU A 56 14.71 -18.43 -6.58
C LEU A 56 16.08 -18.97 -7.00
N GLY A 57 17.12 -18.14 -6.96
CA GLY A 57 18.50 -18.51 -7.25
C GLY A 57 19.29 -18.91 -6.00
N ASP A 58 18.87 -18.45 -4.81
CA ASP A 58 19.54 -18.72 -3.54
C ASP A 58 18.56 -18.93 -2.38
N ALA A 59 18.26 -20.20 -2.08
CA ALA A 59 17.32 -20.55 -1.01
C ALA A 59 17.80 -20.18 0.41
N THR A 60 19.05 -19.71 0.58
CA THR A 60 19.54 -19.17 1.86
C THR A 60 19.04 -17.75 2.12
N LYS A 61 18.45 -17.10 1.12
CA LYS A 61 17.92 -15.74 1.19
C LYS A 61 16.42 -15.70 1.02
N THR A 62 15.81 -14.64 1.55
CA THR A 62 14.38 -14.34 1.38
C THR A 62 14.23 -12.92 0.88
N ASN A 63 13.37 -12.76 -0.14
CA ASN A 63 13.04 -11.49 -0.73
C ASN A 63 11.61 -11.09 -0.38
N LEU A 64 11.44 -9.79 -0.13
CA LEU A 64 10.16 -9.10 -0.20
C LEU A 64 10.25 -8.07 -1.32
N THR A 65 9.30 -8.05 -2.23
CA THR A 65 9.14 -6.98 -3.22
C THR A 65 7.72 -6.44 -3.12
N ILE A 66 7.60 -5.12 -3.07
CA ILE A 66 6.32 -4.41 -3.00
C ILE A 66 6.28 -3.44 -4.16
N ALA A 67 5.20 -3.47 -4.94
CA ALA A 67 5.01 -2.59 -6.08
C ALA A 67 3.60 -1.99 -6.08
N GLY A 68 3.49 -0.74 -6.54
CA GLY A 68 2.25 -0.06 -6.84
C GLY A 68 2.35 0.69 -8.15
N SER A 69 1.26 0.72 -8.92
CA SER A 69 1.21 1.50 -10.16
C SER A 69 -0.15 2.14 -10.37
N ASP A 70 -0.20 3.16 -11.24
CA ASP A 70 -1.50 3.56 -11.77
C ASP A 70 -2.09 2.46 -12.69
N ASP A 71 -3.36 2.61 -13.07
CA ASP A 71 -4.08 1.61 -13.85
C ASP A 71 -3.39 1.32 -15.20
N ALA A 72 -2.86 2.38 -15.83
CA ALA A 72 -2.15 2.33 -17.11
C ALA A 72 -0.67 1.92 -16.97
N SER A 73 -0.20 1.70 -15.73
CA SER A 73 1.20 1.50 -15.35
C SER A 73 2.15 2.53 -15.97
N LYS A 74 1.74 3.80 -15.99
CA LYS A 74 2.58 4.94 -16.41
C LYS A 74 3.42 5.50 -15.27
N THR A 75 2.91 5.40 -14.05
CA THR A 75 3.65 5.60 -12.81
C THR A 75 3.79 4.26 -12.10
N VAL A 76 5.00 3.93 -11.67
CA VAL A 76 5.32 2.70 -10.93
C VAL A 76 6.22 3.08 -9.78
N PHE A 77 5.90 2.60 -8.58
CA PHE A 77 6.77 2.65 -7.43
C PHE A 77 7.00 1.23 -6.93
N ASP A 78 8.25 0.88 -6.66
CA ASP A 78 8.59 -0.40 -6.09
C ASP A 78 9.77 -0.29 -5.13
N PHE A 79 9.81 -1.19 -4.15
CA PHE A 79 10.97 -1.43 -3.33
C PHE A 79 11.10 -2.90 -3.02
N SER A 80 12.33 -3.33 -2.74
CA SER A 80 12.62 -4.68 -2.28
C SER A 80 13.33 -4.69 -0.93
N LEU A 81 13.34 -5.85 -0.28
CA LEU A 81 14.15 -6.16 0.90
C LEU A 81 14.64 -7.60 0.72
N GLN A 82 15.96 -7.80 0.80
CA GLN A 82 16.56 -9.11 0.90
C GLN A 82 17.18 -9.30 2.28
N VAL A 83 16.96 -10.48 2.87
CA VAL A 83 17.62 -10.92 4.11
C VAL A 83 18.39 -12.21 3.86
N GLU A 84 19.54 -12.34 4.50
CA GLU A 84 20.38 -13.56 4.54
C GLU A 84 19.79 -14.57 5.55
N ASP A 85 18.51 -14.89 5.40
CA ASP A 85 17.78 -15.87 6.18
C ASP A 85 16.66 -16.48 5.29
N THR A 86 16.19 -17.65 5.70
CA THR A 86 15.05 -18.38 5.15
C THR A 86 13.68 -17.72 5.41
N LYS A 87 13.64 -16.61 6.15
CA LYS A 87 12.41 -15.86 6.44
C LYS A 87 12.66 -14.37 6.69
N ILE A 88 11.69 -13.54 6.29
CA ILE A 88 11.57 -12.14 6.73
C ILE A 88 10.61 -12.07 7.92
N SER A 89 10.98 -11.32 8.96
CA SER A 89 10.17 -11.14 10.18
C SER A 89 9.53 -9.74 10.19
N ILE A 90 8.52 -9.55 11.05
CA ILE A 90 8.05 -8.21 11.41
C ILE A 90 9.20 -7.47 12.09
N GLY A 91 9.42 -6.20 11.76
CA GLY A 91 10.55 -5.44 12.28
C GLY A 91 10.88 -4.22 11.43
N THR A 92 11.97 -3.56 11.80
CA THR A 92 12.50 -2.37 11.11
C THR A 92 13.80 -2.72 10.41
N TYR A 93 13.89 -2.39 9.12
CA TYR A 93 14.99 -2.64 8.21
C TYR A 93 15.47 -1.32 7.63
N LYS A 94 16.79 -1.14 7.51
CA LYS A 94 17.38 0.07 6.96
C LYS A 94 18.22 -0.29 5.74
N SER A 95 18.09 0.51 4.69
CA SER A 95 18.88 0.42 3.45
C SER A 95 20.39 0.37 3.66
N VAL A 96 20.91 1.01 4.71
CA VAL A 96 22.33 0.96 5.06
C VAL A 96 22.79 -0.39 5.62
N ASP A 97 21.85 -1.19 6.14
CA ASP A 97 22.11 -2.48 6.77
C ASP A 97 21.69 -3.67 5.89
N TYR A 98 20.82 -3.45 4.90
CA TYR A 98 20.18 -4.48 4.08
C TYR A 98 20.15 -4.09 2.60
N PHE A 99 20.23 -5.07 1.71
CA PHE A 99 19.98 -4.85 0.29
C PHE A 99 18.49 -4.56 0.07
N MET A 100 18.15 -3.31 -0.27
CA MET A 100 16.75 -2.86 -0.32
C MET A 100 16.37 -1.97 -1.52
N PRO A 101 16.80 -2.26 -2.75
CA PRO A 101 16.66 -1.34 -3.88
C PRO A 101 15.24 -0.78 -4.03
N ILE A 102 15.15 0.50 -4.36
CA ILE A 102 13.91 1.26 -4.49
C ILE A 102 13.90 2.04 -5.80
N SER A 103 12.72 2.11 -6.42
CA SER A 103 12.54 2.80 -7.69
C SER A 103 11.20 3.52 -7.78
N TYR A 104 11.21 4.64 -8.50
CA TYR A 104 10.01 5.32 -8.95
C TYR A 104 10.17 5.68 -10.42
N VAL A 105 9.24 5.20 -11.24
CA VAL A 105 9.24 5.42 -12.69
C VAL A 105 8.03 6.26 -13.07
N THR A 106 8.26 7.28 -13.89
CA THR A 106 7.19 8.06 -14.53
C THR A 106 7.28 7.94 -16.04
N GLY A 107 6.13 8.05 -16.72
CA GLY A 107 6.08 7.89 -18.18
C GLY A 107 6.47 6.48 -18.66
N ALA A 108 6.27 5.45 -17.84
CA ALA A 108 6.62 4.08 -18.21
C ALA A 108 5.93 3.64 -19.52
N GLY A 109 6.70 2.98 -20.41
CA GLY A 109 6.23 2.61 -21.74
C GLY A 109 5.97 3.80 -22.68
N THR A 110 6.58 4.95 -22.44
CA THR A 110 6.71 6.04 -23.42
C THR A 110 8.11 6.04 -24.03
N SER A 111 8.40 6.96 -24.96
CA SER A 111 9.74 7.10 -25.55
C SER A 111 10.77 7.74 -24.61
N ASP A 112 10.31 8.35 -23.50
CA ASP A 112 11.17 9.11 -22.58
C ASP A 112 10.69 8.93 -21.12
N PRO A 113 10.79 7.70 -20.57
CA PRO A 113 10.48 7.45 -19.16
C PRO A 113 11.56 8.06 -18.25
N THR A 114 11.14 8.54 -17.07
CA THR A 114 12.06 9.00 -16.03
C THR A 114 12.20 7.93 -14.96
N PHE A 115 13.44 7.62 -14.58
CA PHE A 115 13.77 6.61 -13.57
C PHE A 115 14.44 7.27 -12.38
N TYR A 116 13.75 7.26 -11.24
CA TYR A 116 14.28 7.67 -9.96
C TYR A 116 14.68 6.45 -9.14
N THR A 117 15.87 6.44 -8.56
CA THR A 117 16.39 5.32 -7.77
C THR A 117 17.24 5.80 -6.59
N ASP A 118 17.69 4.89 -5.73
CA ASP A 118 18.52 5.14 -4.55
C ASP A 118 20.00 5.37 -4.89
N SER A 119 20.27 6.11 -5.97
CA SER A 119 21.63 6.48 -6.35
C SER A 119 22.19 7.60 -5.45
N TYR A 120 23.52 7.64 -5.37
CA TYR A 120 24.28 8.69 -4.70
C TYR A 120 24.30 9.98 -5.52
N ILE A 121 24.25 11.13 -4.85
CA ILE A 121 24.57 12.45 -5.43
C ILE A 121 25.50 13.24 -4.52
N ASP A 122 26.50 13.91 -5.11
CA ASP A 122 27.54 14.67 -4.40
C ASP A 122 26.97 15.70 -3.41
N SER A 123 25.87 16.37 -3.76
CA SER A 123 25.27 17.45 -2.96
C SER A 123 24.29 16.98 -1.88
N GLY A 124 23.82 15.74 -1.95
CA GLY A 124 22.73 15.21 -1.12
C GLY A 124 23.11 14.05 -0.20
N GLY A 125 24.27 13.43 -0.44
CA GLY A 125 24.68 12.20 0.25
C GLY A 125 24.03 10.96 -0.35
N ASP A 126 23.97 9.89 0.44
CA ASP A 126 23.33 8.64 0.04
C ASP A 126 21.81 8.73 0.20
N SER A 127 21.08 8.12 -0.74
CA SER A 127 19.65 7.85 -0.55
C SER A 127 19.50 6.80 0.55
N GLU A 128 18.81 7.15 1.63
CA GLU A 128 18.63 6.30 2.79
C GLU A 128 17.15 6.20 3.15
N TYR A 129 16.73 4.98 3.41
CA TYR A 129 15.36 4.67 3.78
C TYR A 129 15.26 3.52 4.79
N THR A 130 14.14 3.54 5.50
CA THR A 130 13.76 2.60 6.55
C THR A 130 12.39 2.01 6.23
N LEU A 131 12.32 0.67 6.23
CA LEU A 131 11.10 -0.11 6.09
C LEU A 131 10.71 -0.68 7.45
N THR A 132 9.49 -0.45 7.90
CA THR A 132 8.94 -1.08 9.09
C THR A 132 7.78 -2.00 8.71
N LEU A 133 8.01 -3.30 8.75
CA LEU A 133 6.97 -4.31 8.58
C LEU A 133 6.17 -4.43 9.87
N THR A 134 4.85 -4.33 9.78
CA THR A 134 3.93 -4.35 10.93
C THR A 134 3.07 -5.61 10.98
N SER A 135 2.82 -6.23 9.83
CA SER A 135 2.09 -7.50 9.74
C SER A 135 2.57 -8.30 8.53
N ILE A 136 2.73 -9.61 8.72
CA ILE A 136 2.95 -10.59 7.67
C ILE A 136 1.98 -11.74 7.94
N THR A 137 1.07 -11.98 7.01
CA THR A 137 0.12 -13.11 7.06
C THR A 137 0.32 -14.04 5.86
N ASP A 138 -0.56 -15.03 5.70
CA ASP A 138 -0.67 -15.85 4.50
C ASP A 138 -1.23 -15.07 3.31
N LYS A 139 -1.95 -13.97 3.54
CA LYS A 139 -2.65 -13.20 2.50
C LYS A 139 -2.09 -11.82 2.25
N THR A 140 -1.45 -11.21 3.24
CA THR A 140 -1.09 -9.80 3.21
C THR A 140 0.24 -9.50 3.87
N VAL A 141 0.89 -8.43 3.39
CA VAL A 141 2.02 -7.79 4.04
C VAL A 141 1.66 -6.31 4.23
N SER A 142 1.89 -5.77 5.42
CA SER A 142 1.66 -4.35 5.71
C SER A 142 2.84 -3.73 6.43
N GLY A 143 3.01 -2.43 6.26
CA GLY A 143 4.09 -1.70 6.88
C GLY A 143 4.11 -0.22 6.54
N LYS A 144 5.22 0.40 6.92
CA LYS A 144 5.51 1.81 6.67
C LYS A 144 6.89 1.95 6.08
N PHE A 145 7.06 3.03 5.34
CA PHE A 145 8.31 3.46 4.76
C PHE A 145 8.61 4.89 5.23
N THR A 146 9.88 5.19 5.51
CA THR A 146 10.38 6.56 5.67
C THR A 146 11.71 6.67 4.96
N GLY A 147 11.93 7.75 4.21
CA GLY A 147 13.15 7.95 3.44
C GLY A 147 13.52 9.42 3.31
N ASN A 148 14.50 9.70 2.45
CA ASN A 148 14.91 11.04 2.08
C ASN A 148 14.48 11.36 0.63
N PHE A 149 15.23 10.92 -0.37
CA PHE A 149 15.05 11.28 -1.77
C PHE A 149 15.40 10.11 -2.70
N LEU A 150 14.91 10.19 -3.94
CA LEU A 150 15.40 9.38 -5.07
C LEU A 150 15.97 10.30 -6.15
N VAL A 151 16.88 9.77 -6.98
CA VAL A 151 17.65 10.51 -7.99
C VAL A 151 17.27 10.06 -9.40
N ASP A 152 16.98 11.01 -10.28
CA ASP A 152 16.85 10.80 -11.72
C ASP A 152 18.20 10.46 -12.33
N LEU A 153 18.33 9.26 -12.88
CA LEU A 153 19.56 8.74 -13.47
C LEU A 153 20.08 9.56 -14.67
N ASN A 154 19.24 10.37 -15.31
CA ASN A 154 19.63 11.10 -16.52
C ASN A 154 20.12 12.53 -16.25
N ASN A 155 19.71 13.15 -15.15
CA ASN A 155 19.94 14.58 -14.91
C ASN A 155 20.18 14.96 -13.44
N GLU A 156 20.31 13.99 -12.54
CA GLU A 156 20.62 14.17 -11.12
C GLU A 156 19.57 14.98 -10.34
N LYS A 157 18.39 15.23 -10.90
CA LYS A 157 17.28 15.81 -10.15
C LYS A 157 16.80 14.83 -9.10
N THR A 158 16.44 15.37 -7.95
CA THR A 158 15.88 14.60 -6.85
C THR A 158 14.39 14.79 -6.72
N ILE A 159 13.72 13.78 -6.18
CA ILE A 159 12.39 13.88 -5.59
C ILE A 159 12.46 13.44 -4.15
N ASP A 160 11.73 14.11 -3.26
CA ASP A 160 11.66 13.73 -1.85
C ASP A 160 10.65 12.60 -1.67
N ILE A 161 11.05 11.48 -1.07
CA ILE A 161 10.15 10.38 -0.66
C ILE A 161 10.30 10.16 0.84
N THR A 162 9.48 10.87 1.61
CA THR A 162 9.69 11.03 3.06
C THR A 162 8.88 10.06 3.91
N GLU A 163 7.69 9.68 3.45
CA GLU A 163 6.75 8.86 4.19
C GLU A 163 6.01 7.90 3.26
N GLY A 164 5.66 6.72 3.76
CA GLY A 164 4.84 5.77 3.04
C GLY A 164 4.15 4.77 3.96
N GLU A 165 3.01 4.25 3.50
CA GLU A 165 2.23 3.19 4.15
C GLU A 165 1.71 2.23 3.08
N PHE A 166 1.66 0.93 3.40
CA PHE A 166 1.17 -0.06 2.47
C PHE A 166 0.44 -1.20 3.16
N VAL A 167 -0.51 -1.76 2.42
CA VAL A 167 -1.16 -3.05 2.67
C VAL A 167 -1.27 -3.73 1.31
N VAL A 168 -0.51 -4.78 1.07
CA VAL A 168 -0.46 -5.45 -0.24
C VAL A 168 -0.86 -6.92 -0.11
N PRO A 169 -1.43 -7.52 -1.18
CA PRO A 169 -1.61 -8.96 -1.21
C PRO A 169 -0.25 -9.64 -1.21
N ARG A 170 -0.16 -10.77 -0.53
CA ARG A 170 0.99 -11.67 -0.53
C ARG A 170 0.77 -12.76 -1.56
N ILE A 171 1.56 -12.74 -2.63
CA ILE A 171 1.39 -13.64 -3.79
C ILE A 171 2.01 -15.02 -3.54
N ARG A 172 3.09 -15.09 -2.75
CA ARG A 172 3.85 -16.29 -2.41
C ARG A 172 4.13 -16.35 -0.92
#